data_AF-A0A7W1B633-F1
#
_entry.id   AF-A0A7W1B633-F1
#
_cell.length_a   1.000
_cell.length_b   1.000
_cell.length_c   1.000
_cell.angle_alpha   90.00
_cell.angle_beta   90.00
_cell.angle_gamma   90.00
#
_symmetry.space_group_name_H-M   'P 1'
#
loop_
_entity.id
_entity.type
_entity.pdbx_description
1 polymer ?
#
loop_
_entity_poly.entity_id
_entity_poly.type
_entity_poly.pdbx_seq_one_letter_code
_entity_poly.pdbx_strand_id
1 'polypeptide(L)' 'FERRAVRLGIRTTGWVEVLEGVAAGDRVVTRGAYEIKLQASSGAVPAHGHAH' A
#
# COMPACT_ATOMS: atom_id res chain seq x y z
N PHE A 1 1.10 3.52 6.37
CA PHE A 1 0.78 3.33 4.94
C PHE A 1 -0.66 3.77 4.74
N GLU A 2 -0.92 4.60 3.73
CA GLU A 2 -2.26 5.00 3.36
C GLU A 2 -2.70 4.19 2.14
N ARG A 3 -3.83 3.49 2.24
CA ARG A 3 -4.42 2.83 1.07
C ARG A 3 -5.15 3.89 0.25
N ARG A 4 -4.70 4.11 -0.98
CA ARG A 4 -5.32 5.03 -1.91
C ARG A 4 -5.79 4.31 -3.17
N ALA A 5 -7.00 4.63 -3.62
CA ALA A 5 -7.49 4.15 -4.91
C ALA A 5 -6.83 4.94 -6.04
N VAL A 6 -6.50 4.25 -7.14
CA VAL A 6 -5.92 4.87 -8.34
C VAL A 6 -6.72 4.45 -9.56
N ARG A 7 -6.83 5.35 -10.54
CA ARG A 7 -7.39 5.03 -11.86
C ARG A 7 -6.26 4.59 -12.76
N LEU A 8 -6.35 3.37 -13.29
CA LEU A 8 -5.31 2.78 -14.13
C LEU A 8 -5.66 2.93 -15.61
N GLY A 9 -4.64 3.10 -16.44
CA GLY A 9 -4.72 3.17 -17.88
C GLY A 9 -4.11 1.94 -18.56
N ILE A 10 -3.33 2.19 -19.61
CA ILE A 10 -2.71 1.15 -20.43
C ILE A 10 -1.75 0.29 -19.59
N ARG A 11 -1.71 -1.00 -19.89
CA ARG A 11 -0.78 -1.97 -19.30
C ARG A 11 0.18 -2.48 -20.35
N THR A 12 1.44 -2.64 -19.94
CA THR A 12 2.48 -3.32 -20.72
C THR A 12 3.28 -4.22 -19.78
N THR A 13 4.22 -5.00 -20.32
CA THR A 13 5.00 -5.95 -19.54
C THR A 13 5.76 -5.23 -18.43
N GLY A 14 5.39 -5.52 -17.18
CA GLY A 14 6.02 -4.95 -15.98
C GLY A 14 5.57 -3.53 -15.60
N TRP A 15 4.69 -2.89 -16.38
CA TRP A 15 4.26 -1.51 -16.14
C TRP A 15 2.76 -1.31 -16.33
N VAL A 16 2.22 -0.36 -15.58
CA VAL A 16 0.85 0.12 -15.73
C VAL A 16 0.83 1.64 -15.61
N GLU A 17 0.07 2.28 -16.48
CA GLU A 17 -0.19 3.71 -16.42
C GLU A 17 -1.12 4.05 -15.26
N VAL A 18 -0.80 5.12 -14.52
CA VAL A 18 -1.68 5.69 -13.49
C VAL A 18 -2.20 7.02 -13.99
N LEU A 19 -3.51 7.08 -14.21
CA LEU A 19 -4.18 8.25 -14.77
C LEU A 19 -4.61 9.24 -13.67
N GLU A 20 -4.96 8.73 -12.47
CA GLU A 20 -5.35 9.53 -11.30
C GLU A 20 -4.96 8.83 -9.99
N GLY A 21 -4.82 9.62 -8.92
CA GLY A 21 -4.66 9.14 -7.54
C GLY A 21 -3.23 9.21 -6.99
N VAL A 22 -2.24 9.59 -7.78
CA VAL A 22 -0.87 9.88 -7.30
C VAL A 22 -0.35 11.16 -7.95
N ALA A 23 0.49 11.90 -7.24
CA ALA A 23 1.15 13.10 -7.74
C ALA A 23 2.67 12.94 -7.78
N ALA A 24 3.35 13.82 -8.52
CA ALA A 24 4.81 13.87 -8.51
C ALA A 24 5.32 14.11 -7.08
N GLY A 25 6.29 13.30 -6.65
CA GLY A 25 6.80 13.31 -5.27
C GLY A 25 6.15 12.29 -4.34
N ASP A 26 4.98 11.73 -4.70
CA ASP A 26 4.39 10.62 -3.95
C ASP A 26 5.29 9.38 -4.02
N ARG A 27 5.39 8.65 -2.89
CA ARG A 27 6.12 7.39 -2.82
C ARG A 27 5.14 6.22 -2.83
N VAL A 28 5.34 5.31 -3.77
CA VAL A 28 4.51 4.10 -3.93
C VAL A 28 5.28 2.85 -3.53
N VAL A 29 4.58 1.89 -2.93
CA VAL A 29 5.14 0.59 -2.55
C VAL A 29 5.12 -0.34 -3.76
N THR A 30 6.29 -0.77 -4.22
CA THR A 30 6.44 -1.69 -5.38
C THR A 30 6.92 -3.09 -5.00
N ARG A 31 7.34 -3.29 -3.74
CA ARG A 31 7.79 -4.59 -3.19
C ARG A 31 7.17 -4.79 -1.81
N GLY A 32 6.73 -6.01 -1.51
CA GLY A 32 6.12 -6.34 -0.21
C GLY A 32 4.75 -5.68 0.04
N ALA A 33 4.06 -5.21 -0.99
CA ALA A 33 2.78 -4.50 -0.86
C ALA A 33 1.68 -5.33 -0.17
N TYR A 34 1.71 -6.66 -0.35
CA TYR A 34 0.76 -7.56 0.29
C TYR A 34 0.96 -7.61 1.82
N GLU A 35 2.20 -7.78 2.28
CA GLU A 35 2.52 -7.78 3.71
C GLU A 35 2.16 -6.45 4.37
N ILE A 36 2.53 -5.34 3.73
CA ILE A 36 2.17 -4.00 4.22
C ILE A 36 0.65 -3.84 4.33
N LYS A 37 -0.11 -4.34 3.34
CA LYS A 37 -1.58 -4.31 3.38
C LYS A 37 -2.11 -5.13 4.56
N LEU A 38 -1.60 -6.34 4.78
CA LEU A 38 -2.03 -7.21 5.89
C LEU A 38 -1.77 -6.56 7.25
N GLN A 39 -0.54 -6.11 7.49
CA GLN A 39 -0.14 -5.44 8.74
C GLN A 39 -0.91 -4.12 8.97
N ALA A 40 -1.20 -3.37 7.89
CA ALA A 40 -2.02 -2.16 7.99
C ALA A 40 -3.50 -2.47 8.26
N SER A 41 -4.00 -3.64 7.86
CA SER A 41 -5.40 -4.05 8.02
C SER A 41 -5.67 -4.70 9.38
N SER A 42 -4.64 -5.23 10.05
CA SER A 42 -4.79 -5.91 11.35
C SER A 42 -5.03 -4.97 12.53
N GLY A 43 -5.04 -3.65 12.33
CA GLY A 43 -5.07 -2.67 13.40
C GLY A 43 -3.76 -2.68 14.20
N ALA A 44 -3.46 -1.57 14.88
CA ALA A 44 -2.39 -1.58 15.87
C ALA A 44 -2.69 -2.70 16.86
N VAL A 45 -1.77 -3.66 17.00
CA VAL A 45 -1.78 -4.63 18.09
C VAL A 45 -2.00 -3.83 19.38
N PRO A 46 -3.06 -4.07 20.16
CA PRO A 46 -3.22 -3.39 21.44
C PRO A 46 -1.93 -3.59 22.24
N ALA A 47 -1.33 -2.50 22.71
CA ALA A 47 -0.22 -2.56 23.65
C ALA A 47 -0.75 -3.09 24.99
N HIS A 48 -0.96 -4.40 25.11
CA HIS A 48 -1.27 -5.04 26.37
C HIS A 48 -0.27 -6.14 26.63
N GLY A 49 0.54 -5.90 27.67
CA GLY A 49 1.54 -6.81 28.16
C GLY A 49 0.91 -8.04 28.76
N HIS A 50 1.53 -9.18 28.49
CA HIS A 50 1.45 -10.34 29.35
C HIS A 50 2.87 -10.84 29.55
N ALA A 51 3.38 -10.57 30.75
CA ALA A 51 4.50 -11.32 31.29
C ALA A 51 4.03 -12.76 31.53
N HIS A 52 4.82 -13.71 31.05
CA HIS A 52 4.81 -15.09 31.53
C HIS A 52 6.25 -15.47 31.84
#